data_AF-A0A2T5MAQ5-F1
#
_entry.id   AF-A0A2T5MAQ5-F1
#
_cell.length_a   1.000
_cell.length_b   1.000
_cell.length_c   1.000
_cell.angle_alpha   90.00
_cell.angle_beta   90.00
_cell.angle_gamma   90.00
#
_symmetry.space_group_name_H-M   'P 1'
#
loop_
_entity.id
_entity.type
_entity.pdbx_description
1 polymer ?
#
loop_
_entity_poly.entity_id
_entity_poly.type
_entity_poly.pdbx_seq_one_letter_code
_entity_poly.pdbx_strand_id
1 'polypeptide(L)'
;LLQIQVVESLHVTEASEIFRVLLDNLEYCVKVVFSYKGNEPGFADDGRDLCQYRCESQAYQVLHAHGVCELGIIPYFYGIFESFDPDLLGSALESFKGDPTPPCAILLEYLRDATSFEKASLSSEAIDMAVNGLKIIHGAHVVHNDAYPTKKKNPYRPGSY
;
A
#
# COMPACT_ATOMS: atom_id res chain seq x y z
N LEU A 1 26.52 1.30 -5.02
CA LEU A 1 25.60 1.28 -3.87
C LEU A 1 24.33 1.95 -4.35
N LEU A 2 23.20 1.24 -4.30
CA LEU A 2 21.88 1.81 -4.58
C LEU A 2 21.66 2.93 -3.56
N GLN A 3 21.58 4.18 -4.01
CA GLN A 3 21.32 5.32 -3.13
C GLN A 3 19.84 5.66 -3.23
N ILE A 4 19.11 5.41 -2.14
CA ILE A 4 17.72 5.84 -2.02
C ILE A 4 17.74 7.25 -1.44
N GLN A 5 17.05 8.17 -2.10
CA GLN A 5 16.83 9.53 -1.60
C GLN A 5 15.34 9.71 -1.37
N VAL A 6 14.96 9.99 -0.12
CA VAL A 6 13.59 10.44 0.18
C VAL A 6 13.41 11.87 -0.32
N VAL A 7 12.39 12.07 -1.13
CA VAL A 7 12.06 13.40 -1.69
C VAL A 7 11.02 14.08 -0.80
N GLU A 8 9.93 13.39 -0.47
CA GLU A 8 8.88 13.89 0.41
C GLU A 8 8.02 12.76 1.00
N SER A 9 7.33 13.05 2.09
CA SER A 9 6.24 12.22 2.62
C SER A 9 4.93 12.61 1.93
N LEU A 10 4.29 11.65 1.28
CA LEU A 10 3.05 11.84 0.53
C LEU A 10 1.80 11.63 1.40
N HIS A 11 1.85 10.67 2.32
CA HIS A 11 0.71 10.35 3.18
C HIS A 11 1.14 9.61 4.44
N VAL A 12 0.56 9.97 5.58
CA VAL A 12 0.82 9.35 6.88
C VAL A 12 -0.50 8.88 7.49
N THR A 13 -0.50 7.67 8.02
CA THR A 13 -1.58 7.10 8.84
C THR A 13 -1.00 6.57 10.15
N GLU A 14 -1.85 6.08 11.05
CA GLU A 14 -1.37 5.39 12.27
C GLU A 14 -0.60 4.09 11.97
N ALA A 15 -0.80 3.47 10.80
CA ALA A 15 -0.29 2.14 10.48
C ALA A 15 0.70 2.09 9.31
N SER A 16 0.86 3.17 8.55
CA SER A 16 1.85 3.27 7.48
C SER A 16 2.15 4.71 7.09
N GLU A 17 3.31 4.91 6.47
CA GLU A 17 3.72 6.14 5.80
C GLU A 17 4.13 5.87 4.35
N ILE A 18 3.79 6.78 3.45
CA ILE A 18 4.08 6.70 2.01
C ILE A 18 5.05 7.81 1.64
N PHE A 19 6.16 7.46 1.02
CA PHE A 19 7.19 8.38 0.56
C PHE A 19 7.33 8.36 -0.95
N ARG A 20 7.60 9.54 -1.54
CA ARG A 20 8.23 9.61 -2.85
C ARG A 20 9.74 9.47 -2.66
N VAL A 21 10.36 8.57 -3.40
CA VAL A 21 11.80 8.34 -3.36
C VAL A 21 12.42 8.37 -4.75
N LEU A 22 13.70 8.71 -4.81
CA LEU A 22 14.54 8.52 -5.98
C LEU A 22 15.47 7.33 -5.75
N LEU A 23 15.47 6.39 -6.67
CA LEU A 23 16.41 5.28 -6.74
C LEU A 23 17.05 5.30 -8.13
N ASP A 24 18.36 5.52 -8.19
CA ASP A 24 19.11 5.67 -9.45
C ASP A 24 18.49 6.70 -10.43
N ASN A 25 17.99 7.82 -9.88
CA ASN A 25 17.27 8.90 -10.59
C ASN A 25 15.90 8.53 -11.16
N LEU A 26 15.35 7.38 -10.81
CA LEU A 26 13.97 6.99 -11.12
C LEU A 26 13.07 7.23 -9.91
N GLU A 27 11.86 7.72 -10.15
CA GLU A 27 10.88 8.03 -9.11
C GLU A 27 10.06 6.79 -8.74
N TYR A 28 9.95 6.53 -7.44
CA TYR A 28 9.13 5.46 -6.90
C TYR A 28 8.33 5.94 -5.70
N CYS A 29 7.30 5.17 -5.39
CA CYS A 29 6.52 5.29 -4.18
C CYS A 29 6.93 4.14 -3.24
N VAL A 30 7.37 4.47 -2.03
CA VAL A 30 7.66 3.48 -0.98
C VAL A 30 6.62 3.63 0.10
N LYS A 31 5.83 2.58 0.32
CA LYS A 31 4.92 2.50 1.46
C LYS A 31 5.58 1.69 2.55
N VAL A 32 5.90 2.32 3.67
CA VAL A 32 6.45 1.69 4.87
C VAL A 32 5.33 1.43 5.85
N VAL A 33 5.23 0.21 6.37
CA VAL A 33 4.20 -0.20 7.32
C VAL A 33 4.77 -0.22 8.73
N PHE A 34 4.10 0.44 9.67
CA PHE A 34 4.48 0.46 11.08
C PHE A 34 4.21 -0.89 11.73
N SER A 35 5.13 -1.36 12.55
CA SER A 35 4.88 -2.51 13.42
C SER A 35 4.27 -2.01 14.71
N TYR A 36 2.96 -2.23 14.89
CA TYR A 36 2.25 -1.71 16.06
C TYR A 36 2.79 -2.34 17.35
N LYS A 37 3.71 -1.64 18.04
CA LYS A 37 4.19 -1.96 19.39
C LYS A 37 4.63 -3.42 19.58
N GLY A 38 5.17 -4.07 18.54
CA GLY A 38 5.72 -5.44 18.65
C GLY A 38 4.67 -6.54 18.79
N ASN A 39 3.39 -6.19 18.65
CA ASN A 39 2.34 -7.17 18.43
C ASN A 39 2.06 -7.18 16.93
N GLU A 40 2.63 -8.16 16.24
CA GLU A 40 1.99 -8.55 14.99
C GLU A 40 0.53 -8.89 15.32
N PRO A 41 -0.44 -8.24 14.67
CA PRO A 41 -1.84 -8.45 15.03
C PRO A 41 -2.32 -9.89 14.76
N GLY A 42 -1.47 -10.73 14.16
CA GLY A 42 -1.68 -12.16 14.00
C GLY A 42 -2.85 -12.43 13.07
N PHE A 43 -3.71 -13.36 13.46
CA PHE A 43 -4.92 -13.72 12.74
C PHE A 43 -6.14 -13.37 13.58
N ALA A 44 -7.22 -12.95 12.93
CA ALA A 44 -8.54 -12.88 13.54
C ALA A 44 -9.06 -14.30 13.85
N ASP A 45 -10.08 -14.38 14.71
CA ASP A 45 -10.73 -15.65 15.09
C ASP A 45 -11.28 -16.44 13.90
N ASP A 46 -11.57 -15.75 12.79
CA ASP A 46 -12.04 -16.33 11.53
C ASP A 46 -10.90 -16.73 10.56
N GLY A 47 -9.65 -16.64 11.01
CA GLY A 47 -8.45 -17.00 10.26
C GLY A 47 -7.94 -15.92 9.31
N ARG A 48 -8.54 -14.74 9.25
CA ARG A 48 -8.02 -13.63 8.43
C ARG A 48 -6.72 -13.09 8.99
N ASP A 49 -5.75 -12.86 8.11
CA ASP A 49 -4.51 -12.18 8.49
C ASP A 49 -4.80 -10.70 8.81
N LEU A 50 -4.34 -10.25 9.98
CA LEU A 50 -4.52 -8.88 10.43
C LEU A 50 -3.29 -8.01 10.15
N CYS A 51 -2.18 -8.60 9.69
CA CYS A 51 -0.98 -7.87 9.35
C CYS A 51 -1.20 -7.12 8.03
N GLN A 52 -1.29 -5.78 8.14
CA GLN A 52 -1.50 -4.92 6.98
C GLN A 52 -0.43 -5.14 5.91
N TYR A 53 0.84 -5.26 6.30
CA TYR A 53 1.93 -5.52 5.37
C TYR A 53 1.72 -6.82 4.58
N ARG A 54 1.44 -7.95 5.27
CA ARG A 54 1.24 -9.25 4.61
C ARG A 54 0.03 -9.26 3.70
N CYS A 55 -1.09 -8.69 4.14
CA CYS A 55 -2.29 -8.59 3.33
C CYS A 55 -2.04 -7.77 2.05
N GLU A 56 -1.38 -6.62 2.18
CA GLU A 56 -1.14 -5.71 1.07
C GLU A 56 -0.07 -6.23 0.11
N SER A 57 1.04 -6.80 0.63
CA SER A 57 2.07 -7.40 -0.21
C SER A 57 1.53 -8.61 -0.99
N GLN A 58 0.75 -9.48 -0.33
CA GLN A 58 0.10 -10.61 -0.99
C GLN A 58 -0.86 -10.15 -2.08
N ALA A 59 -1.65 -9.09 -1.84
CA ALA A 59 -2.54 -8.52 -2.85
C ALA A 59 -1.78 -8.04 -4.09
N TYR A 60 -0.71 -7.24 -3.91
CA TYR A 60 0.10 -6.77 -5.03
C TYR A 60 0.81 -7.90 -5.77
N GLN A 61 1.32 -8.91 -5.05
CA GLN A 61 1.94 -10.09 -5.66
C GLN A 61 0.95 -10.87 -6.53
N VAL A 62 -0.28 -11.09 -6.03
CA VAL A 62 -1.34 -11.76 -6.79
C VAL A 62 -1.73 -10.94 -8.03
N LEU A 63 -1.92 -9.63 -7.88
CA LEU A 63 -2.27 -8.75 -9.00
C LEU A 63 -1.18 -8.70 -10.07
N HIS A 64 0.09 -8.61 -9.66
CA HIS A 64 1.23 -8.67 -10.56
C HIS A 64 1.31 -10.02 -11.28
N ALA A 65 1.11 -11.15 -10.57
CA ALA A 65 1.10 -12.47 -11.18
C ALA A 65 -0.03 -12.67 -12.21
N HIS A 66 -1.15 -11.96 -12.06
CA HIS A 66 -2.28 -11.96 -13.00
C HIS A 66 -2.15 -10.91 -14.11
N GLY A 67 -1.05 -10.16 -14.18
CA GLY A 67 -0.82 -9.16 -15.21
C GLY A 67 -1.63 -7.87 -15.03
N VAL A 68 -2.18 -7.61 -13.83
CA VAL A 68 -3.07 -6.46 -13.59
C VAL A 68 -2.29 -5.16 -13.51
N CYS A 69 -1.04 -5.20 -13.03
CA CYS A 69 -0.14 -4.05 -12.96
C CYS A 69 0.12 -3.46 -14.37
N GLU A 70 0.29 -4.33 -15.37
CA GLU A 70 0.59 -3.98 -16.76
C GLU A 70 -0.59 -3.29 -17.47
N LEU A 71 -1.81 -3.44 -16.93
CA LEU A 71 -3.01 -2.80 -17.47
C LEU A 71 -3.13 -1.32 -17.05
N GLY A 72 -2.28 -0.84 -16.15
CA GLY A 72 -2.34 0.53 -15.64
C GLY A 72 -3.57 0.83 -14.76
N ILE A 73 -4.21 -0.22 -14.25
CA ILE A 73 -5.40 -0.12 -13.36
C ILE A 73 -4.99 0.19 -11.93
N ILE A 74 -3.84 -0.34 -11.53
CA ILE A 74 -3.19 -0.11 -10.24
C ILE A 74 -1.75 0.35 -10.50
N PRO A 75 -1.08 0.99 -9.52
CA PRO A 75 0.35 1.28 -9.64
C PRO A 75 1.16 0.00 -9.90
N TYR A 76 2.18 0.10 -10.75
CA TYR A 76 3.08 -1.04 -10.98
C TYR A 76 3.79 -1.46 -9.68
N PHE A 77 3.79 -2.76 -9.39
CA PHE A 77 4.44 -3.34 -8.22
C PHE A 77 5.87 -3.77 -8.56
N TYR A 78 6.87 -3.18 -7.89
CA TYR A 78 8.28 -3.48 -8.13
C TYR A 78 8.88 -4.48 -7.14
N GLY A 79 8.28 -4.61 -5.95
CA GLY A 79 8.76 -5.57 -4.96
C GLY A 79 8.45 -5.18 -3.52
N ILE A 80 9.01 -5.98 -2.62
CA ILE A 80 8.86 -5.82 -1.17
C ILE A 80 10.22 -5.76 -0.48
N PHE A 81 10.25 -5.09 0.66
CA PHE A 81 11.36 -5.10 1.60
C PHE A 81 10.86 -5.63 2.93
N GLU A 82 11.44 -6.74 3.39
CA GLU A 82 11.16 -7.32 4.69
C GLU A 82 12.27 -6.94 5.68
N SER A 83 11.87 -6.47 6.86
CA SER A 83 12.77 -6.17 7.99
C SER A 83 14.03 -5.39 7.61
N PHE A 84 13.86 -4.27 6.89
CA PHE A 84 14.99 -3.49 6.39
C PHE A 84 15.51 -2.49 7.43
N ASP A 85 16.77 -2.09 7.30
CA ASP A 85 17.39 -1.08 8.16
C ASP A 85 16.72 0.29 7.94
N PRO A 86 16.08 0.89 8.98
CA PRO A 86 15.46 2.21 8.86
C PRO A 86 16.40 3.29 8.33
N ASP A 87 17.71 3.17 8.58
CA ASP A 87 18.69 4.15 8.11
C ASP A 87 18.83 4.16 6.57
N LEU A 88 18.30 3.16 5.84
CA LEU A 88 18.24 3.16 4.37
C LEU A 88 17.41 4.31 3.79
N LEU A 89 16.41 4.79 4.55
CA LEU A 89 15.62 5.98 4.19
C LEU A 89 16.04 7.21 5.00
N GLY A 90 17.18 7.13 5.68
CA GLY A 90 17.77 8.19 6.49
C GLY A 90 16.83 8.67 7.61
N SER A 91 16.81 9.99 7.83
CA SER A 91 15.98 10.58 8.88
C SER A 91 14.47 10.55 8.59
N ALA A 92 14.04 10.04 7.43
CA ALA A 92 12.62 9.91 7.13
C ALA A 92 11.95 8.86 8.01
N LEU A 93 12.71 7.89 8.52
CA LEU A 93 12.20 6.83 9.39
C LEU A 93 12.54 7.02 10.87
N GLU A 94 12.82 8.24 11.33
CA GLU A 94 13.05 8.50 12.76
C GLU A 94 11.86 8.05 13.62
N SER A 95 10.64 8.15 13.11
CA SER A 95 9.42 7.62 13.75
C SER A 95 9.44 6.10 13.94
N PHE A 96 10.24 5.37 13.18
CA PHE A 96 10.33 3.90 13.20
C PHE A 96 11.46 3.39 14.12
N LYS A 97 12.41 4.24 14.52
CA LYS A 97 13.53 3.83 15.39
C LYS A 97 13.12 3.38 16.79
N GLY A 98 11.90 3.73 17.21
CA GLY A 98 11.30 3.29 18.47
C GLY A 98 10.48 1.99 18.37
N ASP A 99 10.28 1.45 17.17
CA ASP A 99 9.50 0.24 16.99
C ASP A 99 10.33 -1.01 17.36
N PRO A 100 9.71 -2.00 18.02
CA PRO A 100 10.42 -3.20 18.48
C PRO A 100 10.79 -4.18 17.37
N THR A 101 10.27 -4.01 16.16
CA THR A 101 10.65 -4.81 14.99
C THR A 101 11.02 -3.90 13.83
N PRO A 102 11.98 -4.29 12.97
CA PRO A 102 12.33 -3.50 11.81
C PRO A 102 11.14 -3.32 10.86
N PRO A 103 11.05 -2.18 10.15
CA PRO A 103 9.95 -1.90 9.24
C PRO A 103 9.93 -2.84 8.03
N CYS A 104 8.75 -2.99 7.46
CA CYS A 104 8.54 -3.62 6.16
C CYS A 104 7.99 -2.60 5.17
N ALA A 105 8.31 -2.74 3.89
CA ALA A 105 7.88 -1.80 2.87
C ALA A 105 7.50 -2.47 1.55
N ILE A 106 6.68 -1.75 0.77
CA ILE A 106 6.25 -2.11 -0.57
C ILE A 106 6.73 -1.01 -1.52
N LEU A 107 7.38 -1.41 -2.62
CA LEU A 107 7.86 -0.51 -3.67
C LEU A 107 6.87 -0.50 -4.84
N LEU A 108 6.33 0.67 -5.14
CA LEU A 108 5.30 0.90 -6.13
C LEU A 108 5.72 1.99 -7.12
N GLU A 109 5.05 2.02 -8.26
CA GLU A 109 5.08 3.14 -9.20
C GLU A 109 4.66 4.45 -8.51
N TYR A 110 5.43 5.50 -8.76
CA TYR A 110 5.02 6.84 -8.40
C TYR A 110 4.13 7.43 -9.50
N LEU A 111 2.84 7.62 -9.18
CA LEU A 111 1.88 8.26 -10.07
C LEU A 111 1.97 9.78 -9.92
N ARG A 112 2.60 10.44 -10.89
CA ARG A 112 2.68 11.90 -10.95
C ARG A 112 1.29 12.52 -11.11
N ASP A 113 1.01 13.58 -10.37
CA ASP A 113 -0.25 14.34 -10.40
C ASP A 113 -1.51 13.50 -10.07
N ALA A 114 -1.34 12.39 -9.36
CA ALA A 114 -2.45 11.57 -8.89
C ALA A 114 -3.38 12.37 -7.98
N THR A 115 -4.68 12.31 -8.26
CA THR A 115 -5.73 12.98 -7.48
C THR A 115 -6.60 11.93 -6.81
N SER A 116 -6.89 12.10 -5.51
CA SER A 116 -7.80 11.18 -4.81
C SER A 116 -9.20 11.25 -5.42
N PHE A 117 -9.88 10.10 -5.43
CA PHE A 117 -11.25 10.00 -5.93
C PHE A 117 -12.20 11.02 -5.27
N GLU A 118 -12.01 11.30 -3.98
CA GLU A 118 -12.80 12.29 -3.22
C GLU A 118 -12.63 13.73 -3.71
N LYS A 119 -11.47 14.06 -4.28
CA LYS A 119 -11.13 15.40 -4.78
C LYS A 119 -11.35 15.52 -6.29
N ALA A 120 -11.50 14.39 -6.99
CA ALA A 120 -11.67 14.37 -8.42
C ALA A 120 -13.08 14.85 -8.83
N SER A 121 -13.14 15.67 -9.88
CA SER A 121 -14.41 15.90 -10.58
C SER A 121 -14.67 14.69 -11.48
N LEU A 122 -15.53 13.78 -11.02
CA LEU A 122 -15.74 12.49 -11.66
C LEU A 122 -16.64 12.64 -12.89
N SER A 123 -16.09 12.39 -14.07
CA SER A 123 -16.90 12.17 -15.27
C SER A 123 -17.51 10.76 -15.26
N SER A 124 -18.51 10.50 -16.09
CA SER A 124 -19.07 9.14 -16.22
C SER A 124 -18.00 8.15 -16.71
N GLU A 125 -17.12 8.59 -17.60
CA GLU A 125 -16.02 7.77 -18.11
C GLU A 125 -15.03 7.39 -16.99
N ALA A 126 -14.72 8.32 -16.08
CA ALA A 126 -13.86 8.03 -14.93
C ALA A 126 -14.49 6.99 -13.98
N ILE A 127 -15.81 7.07 -13.78
CA ILE A 127 -16.56 6.08 -12.98
C ILE A 127 -16.54 4.72 -13.67
N ASP A 128 -16.80 4.67 -14.97
CA ASP A 128 -16.78 3.42 -15.74
C ASP A 128 -15.40 2.76 -15.73
N MET A 129 -14.34 3.55 -15.85
CA MET A 129 -12.96 3.05 -15.71
C MET A 129 -12.71 2.47 -14.32
N ALA A 130 -13.15 3.16 -13.25
CA ALA A 130 -12.99 2.66 -11.88
C ALA A 130 -13.77 1.35 -11.66
N VAL A 131 -15.02 1.26 -12.11
CA VAL A 131 -15.86 0.06 -11.99
C VAL A 131 -15.26 -1.11 -12.77
N ASN A 132 -14.77 -0.87 -13.99
CA ASN A 132 -14.12 -1.91 -14.78
C ASN A 132 -12.78 -2.36 -14.17
N GLY A 133 -12.01 -1.41 -13.61
CA GLY A 133 -10.81 -1.71 -12.83
C GLY A 133 -11.10 -2.64 -11.66
N LEU A 134 -12.13 -2.35 -10.86
CA LEU A 134 -12.55 -3.22 -9.75
C LEU A 134 -12.96 -4.63 -10.21
N LYS A 135 -13.64 -4.76 -11.35
CA LYS A 135 -13.98 -6.08 -11.91
C LYS A 135 -12.73 -6.88 -12.27
N ILE A 136 -11.70 -6.22 -12.81
CA ILE A 136 -10.44 -6.86 -13.16
C ILE A 136 -9.67 -7.29 -11.90
N ILE A 137 -9.63 -6.43 -10.89
CA ILE A 137 -9.02 -6.75 -9.57
C ILE A 137 -9.73 -7.96 -8.93
N HIS A 138 -11.07 -7.97 -8.92
CA HIS A 138 -11.84 -9.11 -8.42
C HIS A 138 -11.62 -10.38 -9.24
N GLY A 139 -11.45 -10.24 -10.56
CA GLY A 139 -11.10 -11.35 -11.46
C GLY A 139 -9.74 -11.98 -11.14
N ALA A 140 -8.83 -11.24 -10.50
CA ALA A 140 -7.55 -11.74 -9.99
C ALA A 140 -7.64 -12.26 -8.54
N HIS A 141 -8.84 -12.46 -8.00
CA HIS A 141 -9.10 -12.99 -6.66
C HIS A 141 -8.61 -12.08 -5.51
N VAL A 142 -8.47 -10.77 -5.76
CA VAL A 142 -8.22 -9.78 -4.72
C VAL A 142 -9.51 -9.00 -4.46
N VAL A 143 -9.92 -8.90 -3.19
CA VAL A 143 -11.11 -8.15 -2.77
C VAL A 143 -10.69 -6.89 -2.03
N HIS A 144 -11.09 -5.73 -2.57
CA HIS A 144 -10.81 -4.43 -1.98
C HIS A 144 -11.86 -4.11 -0.90
N ASN A 145 -11.66 -4.62 0.32
CA ASN A 145 -12.62 -4.50 1.43
C ASN A 145 -12.77 -3.06 1.99
N ASP A 146 -11.95 -2.12 1.53
CA ASP A 146 -11.89 -0.72 1.93
C ASP A 146 -12.19 0.26 0.78
N ALA A 147 -12.86 -0.18 -0.29
CA ALA A 147 -13.20 0.66 -1.45
C ALA A 147 -14.19 1.82 -1.17
N TYR A 148 -14.55 2.05 0.10
CA TYR A 148 -15.42 3.17 0.51
C TYR A 148 -14.60 4.39 0.93
N PRO A 149 -14.80 5.56 0.29
CA PRO A 149 -14.14 6.80 0.69
C PRO A 149 -14.71 7.25 2.04
N THR A 150 -13.94 6.99 3.09
CA THR A 150 -14.24 7.23 4.52
C THR A 150 -15.45 6.47 5.09
N LYS A 151 -15.22 5.63 6.11
CA LYS A 151 -15.65 5.87 7.50
C LYS A 151 -14.86 4.95 8.44
N LYS A 152 -14.60 5.46 9.65
CA LYS A 152 -14.07 4.77 10.84
C LYS A 152 -14.36 3.27 10.81
N LYS A 153 -13.32 2.44 10.95
CA LYS A 153 -13.43 0.99 11.16
C LYS A 153 -14.56 0.72 12.16
N ASN A 154 -15.66 0.12 11.71
CA ASN A 154 -16.64 -0.48 12.60
C ASN A 154 -16.09 -1.88 12.94
N PRO A 155 -15.64 -2.14 14.19
CA PRO A 155 -15.03 -3.42 14.54
C PRO A 155 -15.99 -4.62 14.52
N TYR A 156 -17.27 -4.43 14.16
CA TYR A 156 -18.30 -5.47 14.21
C TYR A 156 -19.11 -5.66 12.92
N ARG A 157 -18.54 -5.39 11.73
CA ARG A 157 -19.16 -5.91 10.50
C ARG A 157 -18.57 -7.29 10.16
N PRO A 158 -19.36 -8.38 10.22
CA PRO A 158 -18.94 -9.66 9.66
C PRO A 158 -18.88 -9.50 8.14
N GLY A 159 -17.67 -9.50 7.59
CA GLY A 159 -17.42 -9.46 6.15
C GLY A 159 -17.55 -10.85 5.57
N SER A 160 -18.60 -11.03 4.76
CA SER A 160 -18.95 -12.21 3.98
C SER A 160 -17.97 -12.47 2.82
N TYR A 161 -17.60 -13.75 2.67
CA TYR A 161 -17.02 -14.52 1.55
C TYR A 161 -16.16 -13.82 0.50
#